data_AF-A0A519UT02-F1
#
_entry.id   AF-A0A519UT02-F1
#
_cell.length_a   1.000
_cell.length_b   1.000
_cell.length_c   1.000
_cell.angle_alpha   90.00
_cell.angle_beta   90.00
_cell.angle_gamma   90.00
#
_symmetry.space_group_name_H-M   'P 1'
#
loop_
_entity.id
_entity.type
_entity.pdbx_description
1 polymer ?
#
loop_
_entity_poly.entity_id
_entity_poly.type
_entity_poly.pdbx_seq_one_letter_code
_entity_poly.pdbx_strand_id
1 'polypeptide(L)'
;MKQEIKPKKPILIAGAVILIISLCVIFPIEYSKASFVTDLKFTYFMLGIAMFTFMYALMGKNIYKGLLFLLRSCIFSIICWFVFLPETELSKSNSKVFELTIALFSFFENFAKLYMGTVTGIIAGLIFMLIDYKFIKTKNRYPLFFIRLIAYLVILGIVSILFAKGGDWIFEISEYFKKKG
;
A
#
# COMPACT_ATOMS: atom_id res chain seq x y z
N MET A 1 -31.45 3.82 -17.99
CA MET A 1 -31.81 3.81 -16.55
C MET A 1 -30.52 3.71 -15.72
N LYS A 2 -30.11 4.76 -15.00
CA LYS A 2 -28.94 4.72 -14.09
C LYS A 2 -29.34 3.94 -12.84
N GLN A 3 -28.93 2.68 -12.72
CA GLN A 3 -29.04 1.98 -11.44
C GLN A 3 -28.06 2.65 -10.46
N GLU A 4 -28.59 3.48 -9.56
CA GLU A 4 -27.82 3.94 -8.41
C GLU A 4 -27.53 2.74 -7.50
N ILE A 5 -26.33 2.18 -7.64
CA ILE A 5 -25.82 1.19 -6.70
C ILE A 5 -25.69 1.90 -5.36
N LYS A 6 -26.62 1.62 -4.43
CA LYS A 6 -26.54 2.02 -3.03
C LYS A 6 -25.47 1.15 -2.35
N PRO A 7 -24.56 1.74 -1.54
CA PRO A 7 -23.60 0.95 -0.79
C PRO A 7 -24.36 -0.05 0.08
N LYS A 8 -23.86 -1.29 0.14
CA LYS A 8 -24.44 -2.33 0.99
C LYS A 8 -24.12 -1.99 2.45
N LYS A 9 -24.97 -1.18 3.07
CA LYS A 9 -24.86 -0.72 4.47
C LYS A 9 -24.39 -1.81 5.46
N PRO A 10 -24.94 -3.04 5.47
CA PRO A 10 -24.49 -4.07 6.42
C PRO A 10 -23.03 -4.50 6.20
N ILE A 11 -22.56 -4.54 4.94
CA ILE A 11 -21.19 -4.94 4.63
C ILE A 11 -20.20 -3.81 4.96
N LEU A 12 -20.60 -2.55 4.75
CA LEU A 12 -19.81 -1.41 5.16
C LEU A 12 -19.62 -1.38 6.69
N ILE A 13 -20.69 -1.68 7.44
CA ILE A 13 -20.64 -1.81 8.91
C ILE A 13 -19.71 -2.97 9.30
N ALA A 14 -19.82 -4.13 8.66
CA ALA A 14 -18.94 -5.26 8.92
C ALA A 14 -17.46 -4.88 8.71
N GLY A 15 -17.13 -4.19 7.62
CA GLY A 15 -15.77 -3.67 7.37
C GLY A 15 -15.28 -2.72 8.47
N ALA A 16 -16.15 -1.81 8.94
CA ALA A 16 -15.82 -0.90 10.04
C ALA A 16 -15.61 -1.63 11.37
N VAL A 17 -16.43 -2.63 11.68
CA VAL A 17 -16.28 -3.46 12.88
C VAL A 17 -14.95 -4.22 12.84
N ILE A 18 -14.60 -4.84 11.70
CA ILE A 18 -13.32 -5.54 11.54
C ILE A 18 -12.15 -4.57 11.72
N LEU A 19 -12.24 -3.36 11.16
CA LEU A 19 -11.21 -2.32 11.32
C LEU A 19 -11.04 -1.89 12.78
N ILE A 20 -12.14 -1.68 13.50
CA ILE A 20 -12.11 -1.31 14.92
C ILE A 20 -11.52 -2.44 15.77
N ILE A 21 -11.93 -3.69 15.54
CA ILE A 21 -11.38 -4.84 16.26
C ILE A 21 -9.88 -4.96 15.97
N SER A 22 -9.46 -4.79 14.72
CA SER A 22 -8.05 -4.84 14.33
C SER A 22 -7.23 -3.78 15.07
N LEU A 23 -7.67 -2.51 15.07
CA LEU A 23 -6.92 -1.40 15.64
C LEU A 23 -7.00 -1.30 17.17
N CYS A 24 -8.16 -1.61 17.77
CA CYS A 24 -8.41 -1.38 19.19
C CYS A 24 -8.21 -2.62 20.05
N VAL A 25 -8.24 -3.83 19.46
CA VAL A 25 -8.13 -5.09 20.21
C VAL A 25 -6.89 -5.86 19.79
N ILE A 26 -6.78 -6.21 18.50
CA ILE A 26 -5.70 -7.09 18.02
C ILE A 26 -4.34 -6.36 18.07
N PHE A 27 -4.29 -5.13 17.56
CA PHE A 27 -3.06 -4.35 17.52
C PHE A 27 -2.43 -4.13 18.90
N PRO A 28 -3.14 -3.67 19.94
CA PRO A 28 -2.54 -3.51 21.27
C PRO A 28 -2.05 -4.84 21.87
N ILE A 29 -2.79 -5.93 21.65
CA ILE A 29 -2.41 -7.26 22.15
C ILE A 29 -1.12 -7.75 21.48
N GLU A 30 -1.01 -7.65 20.16
CA GLU A 30 0.20 -8.05 19.44
C GLU A 30 1.36 -7.10 19.73
N TYR A 31 1.12 -5.78 19.76
CA TYR A 31 2.13 -4.78 20.04
C TYR A 31 2.78 -4.97 21.41
N SER A 32 2.01 -5.36 22.43
CA SER A 32 2.55 -5.65 23.78
C SER A 32 3.55 -6.81 23.82
N LYS A 33 3.54 -7.69 22.80
CA LYS A 33 4.39 -8.88 22.69
C LYS A 33 5.41 -8.78 21.56
N ALA A 34 5.26 -7.79 20.67
CA ALA A 34 6.07 -7.62 19.48
C ALA A 34 7.42 -7.01 19.84
N SER A 35 8.50 -7.59 19.31
CA SER A 35 9.82 -6.96 19.30
C SER A 35 10.10 -6.29 17.97
N PHE A 36 9.47 -6.79 16.89
CA PHE A 36 9.62 -6.26 15.54
C PHE A 36 8.26 -6.05 14.87
N VAL A 37 8.22 -5.16 13.88
CA VAL A 37 7.02 -4.87 13.09
C VAL A 37 6.47 -6.13 12.41
N THR A 38 7.35 -7.07 12.05
CA THR A 38 6.99 -8.37 11.44
C THR A 38 6.17 -9.29 12.36
N ASP A 39 6.09 -8.99 13.66
CA ASP A 39 5.33 -9.78 14.63
C ASP A 39 3.84 -9.43 14.62
N LEU A 40 3.45 -8.30 14.01
CA LEU A 40 2.07 -7.79 13.90
C LEU A 40 1.26 -8.48 12.78
N LYS A 41 1.45 -9.79 12.61
CA LYS A 41 0.92 -10.54 11.46
C LYS A 41 -0.60 -10.52 11.40
N PHE A 42 -1.28 -10.72 12.54
CA PHE A 42 -2.75 -10.74 12.56
C PHE A 42 -3.33 -9.34 12.37
N THR A 43 -2.69 -8.31 12.92
CA THR A 43 -3.10 -6.92 12.70
C THR A 43 -3.11 -6.58 11.22
N TYR A 44 -2.00 -6.84 10.50
CA TYR A 44 -1.92 -6.54 9.07
C TYR A 44 -2.89 -7.38 8.25
N PHE A 45 -3.07 -8.65 8.60
CA PHE A 45 -4.02 -9.53 7.93
C PHE A 45 -5.47 -9.02 8.07
N MET A 46 -5.89 -8.70 9.29
CA MET A 46 -7.25 -8.21 9.57
C MET A 46 -7.49 -6.82 8.98
N LEU A 47 -6.47 -5.96 8.96
CA LEU A 47 -6.52 -4.67 8.27
C LEU A 47 -6.73 -4.85 6.76
N GLY A 48 -6.01 -5.81 6.15
CA GLY A 48 -6.19 -6.16 4.74
C GLY A 48 -7.62 -6.62 4.45
N ILE A 49 -8.17 -7.53 5.26
CA ILE A 49 -9.56 -7.98 5.13
C ILE A 49 -10.54 -6.81 5.25
N ALA A 50 -10.34 -5.91 6.22
CA ALA A 50 -11.18 -4.73 6.38
C ALA A 50 -11.16 -3.84 5.12
N MET A 51 -9.98 -3.56 4.56
CA MET A 51 -9.85 -2.74 3.35
C MET A 51 -10.52 -3.38 2.13
N PHE A 52 -10.34 -4.69 1.91
CA PHE A 52 -11.03 -5.41 0.83
C PHE A 52 -12.55 -5.44 1.04
N THR A 53 -13.01 -5.58 2.28
CA THR A 53 -14.44 -5.54 2.63
C THR A 53 -15.03 -4.17 2.33
N PHE A 54 -14.33 -3.08 2.67
CA PHE A 54 -14.74 -1.73 2.30
C PHE A 54 -14.79 -1.51 0.79
N MET A 55 -13.79 -1.98 0.05
CA MET A 55 -13.78 -1.91 -1.41
C MET A 55 -15.00 -2.62 -2.00
N TYR A 56 -15.31 -3.84 -1.53
CA TYR A 56 -16.51 -4.57 -1.95
C TYR A 56 -17.81 -3.84 -1.59
N ALA A 57 -17.91 -3.29 -0.37
CA ALA A 57 -19.09 -2.58 0.11
C ALA A 57 -19.37 -1.29 -0.69
N LEU A 58 -18.33 -0.52 -1.04
CA LEU A 58 -18.44 0.75 -1.74
C LEU A 58 -18.67 0.57 -3.25
N MET A 59 -18.04 -0.42 -3.87
CA MET A 59 -18.09 -0.60 -5.33
C MET A 59 -19.22 -1.53 -5.79
N GLY A 60 -19.66 -2.46 -4.95
CA GLY A 60 -20.73 -3.40 -5.27
C GLY A 60 -20.50 -4.13 -6.59
N LYS A 61 -21.42 -3.95 -7.56
CA LYS A 61 -21.35 -4.59 -8.89
C LYS A 61 -20.12 -4.17 -9.72
N ASN A 62 -19.49 -3.04 -9.40
CA ASN A 62 -18.30 -2.55 -10.10
C ASN A 62 -16.98 -2.99 -9.44
N ILE A 63 -16.98 -3.97 -8.53
CA ILE A 63 -15.75 -4.42 -7.86
C ILE A 63 -14.65 -4.81 -8.84
N TYR A 64 -15.00 -5.41 -9.98
CA TYR A 64 -14.03 -5.77 -11.02
C TYR A 64 -13.24 -4.57 -11.55
N LYS A 65 -13.86 -3.37 -11.62
CA LYS A 65 -13.17 -2.13 -12.00
C LYS A 65 -12.21 -1.66 -10.92
N GLY A 66 -12.57 -1.84 -9.65
CA GLY A 66 -11.69 -1.58 -8.52
C GLY A 66 -10.49 -2.51 -8.50
N LEU A 67 -10.72 -3.80 -8.72
CA LEU A 67 -9.65 -4.80 -8.81
C LEU A 67 -8.73 -4.53 -10.00
N LEU A 68 -9.28 -4.15 -11.16
CA LEU A 68 -8.48 -3.73 -12.31
C LEU A 68 -7.65 -2.47 -12.00
N PHE A 69 -8.22 -1.52 -11.23
CA PHE A 69 -7.48 -0.36 -10.78
C PHE A 69 -6.34 -0.74 -9.82
N LEU A 70 -6.57 -1.65 -8.87
CA LEU A 70 -5.50 -2.19 -8.00
C LEU A 70 -4.38 -2.83 -8.83
N LEU A 71 -4.73 -3.62 -9.84
CA LEU A 71 -3.75 -4.26 -10.71
C LEU A 71 -2.90 -3.21 -11.45
N ARG A 72 -3.54 -2.18 -12.02
CA ARG A 72 -2.83 -1.07 -12.69
C ARG A 72 -1.97 -0.27 -11.72
N SER A 73 -2.49 -0.04 -10.51
CA SER A 73 -1.78 0.65 -9.43
C SER A 73 -0.53 -0.12 -9.00
N CYS A 74 -0.62 -1.45 -8.89
CA CYS A 74 0.50 -2.35 -8.65
C CYS A 74 1.56 -2.26 -9.76
N ILE A 75 1.17 -2.42 -11.03
CA ILE A 75 2.11 -2.33 -12.17
C ILE A 75 2.80 -0.97 -12.20
N PHE A 76 2.04 0.12 -12.04
CA PHE A 76 2.59 1.47 -12.02
C PHE A 76 3.58 1.68 -10.86
N SER A 77 3.22 1.19 -9.67
CA SER A 77 4.07 1.28 -8.48
C SER A 77 5.37 0.48 -8.64
N ILE A 78 5.30 -0.74 -9.19
CA ILE A 78 6.50 -1.54 -9.51
C ILE A 78 7.42 -0.75 -10.44
N ILE A 79 6.89 -0.17 -11.52
CA ILE A 79 7.69 0.65 -12.45
C ILE A 79 8.35 1.81 -11.72
N CYS A 80 7.62 2.52 -10.85
CA CYS A 80 8.20 3.59 -10.03
C CYS A 80 9.35 3.09 -9.15
N TRP A 81 9.22 1.93 -8.51
CA TRP A 81 10.30 1.37 -7.68
C TRP A 81 11.53 1.01 -8.51
N PHE A 82 11.37 0.45 -9.71
CA PHE A 82 12.50 0.16 -10.59
C PHE A 82 13.18 1.42 -11.15
N VAL A 83 12.43 2.50 -11.39
CA VAL A 83 12.96 3.75 -11.94
C VAL A 83 13.61 4.63 -10.86
N PHE A 84 12.99 4.75 -9.68
CA PHE A 84 13.41 5.71 -8.66
C PHE A 84 14.35 5.15 -7.59
N LEU A 85 14.44 3.82 -7.42
CA LEU A 85 15.41 3.21 -6.50
C LEU A 85 16.63 2.70 -7.27
N PRO A 86 17.76 3.42 -7.19
CA PRO A 86 18.98 3.00 -7.87
C PRO A 86 19.46 1.66 -7.32
N GLU A 87 20.02 0.84 -8.19
CA GLU A 87 20.81 -0.34 -7.79
C GLU A 87 22.01 0.11 -6.96
N THR A 88 22.34 -0.69 -5.96
CA THR A 88 23.49 -0.43 -5.09
C THR A 88 24.81 -0.54 -5.86
N GLU A 89 25.86 0.07 -5.31
CA GLU A 89 27.20 0.02 -5.91
C GLU A 89 27.74 -1.41 -6.03
N LEU A 90 27.32 -2.31 -5.14
CA LEU A 90 27.70 -3.73 -5.20
C LEU A 90 27.08 -4.43 -6.42
N SER A 91 25.81 -4.17 -6.70
CA SER A 91 25.11 -4.70 -7.87
C SER A 91 25.70 -4.18 -9.19
N LYS A 92 26.30 -2.99 -9.19
CA LYS A 92 26.96 -2.40 -10.36
C LYS A 92 28.41 -2.84 -10.59
N SER A 93 28.97 -3.64 -9.68
CA SER A 93 30.36 -4.07 -9.76
C SER A 93 30.57 -5.08 -10.90
N ASN A 94 31.62 -4.88 -11.71
CA ASN A 94 31.98 -5.77 -12.82
C ASN A 94 33.09 -6.79 -12.44
N SER A 95 33.19 -7.15 -11.17
CA SER A 95 34.23 -8.07 -10.70
C SER A 95 33.93 -9.52 -11.10
N LYS A 96 34.76 -10.09 -12.00
CA LYS A 96 34.68 -11.51 -12.39
C LYS A 96 34.93 -12.48 -11.25
N VAL A 97 35.66 -12.05 -10.21
CA VAL A 97 35.97 -12.89 -9.03
C VAL A 97 34.74 -13.11 -8.14
N PHE A 98 33.77 -12.20 -8.21
CA PHE A 98 32.56 -12.23 -7.38
C PHE A 98 31.27 -12.30 -8.20
N GLU A 99 31.34 -12.76 -9.46
CA GLU A 99 30.21 -12.77 -10.39
C GLU A 99 28.97 -13.46 -9.82
N LEU A 100 29.14 -14.63 -9.19
CA LEU A 100 28.03 -15.37 -8.55
C LEU A 100 27.41 -14.59 -7.38
N THR A 101 28.23 -13.94 -6.55
CA THR A 101 27.76 -13.17 -5.40
C THR A 101 27.00 -11.92 -5.85
N ILE A 102 27.51 -11.23 -6.86
CA ILE A 102 26.88 -10.06 -7.46
C ILE A 102 25.53 -10.46 -8.07
N ALA A 103 25.48 -11.56 -8.85
CA ALA A 103 24.24 -12.05 -9.45
C ALA A 103 23.18 -12.42 -8.41
N LEU A 104 23.56 -13.11 -7.33
CA LEU A 104 22.66 -13.43 -6.22
C LEU A 104 22.12 -12.16 -5.55
N PHE A 105 22.98 -11.18 -5.29
CA PHE A 105 22.60 -9.94 -4.64
C PHE A 105 21.64 -9.11 -5.51
N SER A 106 21.97 -8.90 -6.78
CA SER A 106 21.10 -8.23 -7.76
C SER A 106 19.73 -8.91 -7.90
N PHE A 107 19.70 -10.25 -7.83
CA PHE A 107 18.44 -11.00 -7.82
C PHE A 107 17.57 -10.65 -6.60
N PHE A 108 18.15 -10.66 -5.40
CA PHE A 108 17.43 -10.28 -4.17
C PHE A 108 16.98 -8.81 -4.18
N GLU A 109 17.80 -7.90 -4.70
CA GLU A 109 17.41 -6.48 -4.86
C GLU A 109 16.19 -6.32 -5.78
N ASN A 110 16.22 -6.96 -6.94
CA ASN A 110 15.11 -6.90 -7.89
C ASN A 110 13.84 -7.55 -7.31
N PHE A 111 13.98 -8.65 -6.57
CA PHE A 111 12.88 -9.26 -5.85
C PHE A 111 12.31 -8.33 -4.78
N ALA A 112 13.17 -7.66 -4.00
CA ALA A 112 12.75 -6.68 -3.00
C ALA A 112 12.02 -5.49 -3.64
N LYS A 113 12.52 -4.94 -4.75
CA LYS A 113 11.87 -3.85 -5.50
C LYS A 113 10.49 -4.28 -6.02
N LEU A 114 10.38 -5.50 -6.54
CA LEU A 114 9.13 -6.06 -7.03
C LEU A 114 8.12 -6.26 -5.89
N TYR A 115 8.57 -6.82 -4.76
CA TYR A 115 7.74 -7.02 -3.58
C TYR A 115 7.25 -5.69 -3.00
N MET A 116 8.16 -4.75 -2.75
CA MET A 116 7.82 -3.44 -2.18
C MET A 116 6.91 -2.66 -3.12
N GLY A 117 7.22 -2.60 -4.42
CA GLY A 117 6.39 -1.95 -5.41
C GLY A 117 4.98 -2.54 -5.49
N THR A 118 4.85 -3.85 -5.33
CA THR A 118 3.55 -4.53 -5.26
C THR A 118 2.76 -4.09 -4.03
N VAL A 119 3.38 -4.14 -2.85
CA VAL A 119 2.73 -3.80 -1.57
C VAL A 119 2.32 -2.33 -1.54
N THR A 120 3.22 -1.42 -1.90
CA THR A 120 2.92 0.03 -1.92
C THR A 120 1.83 0.36 -2.93
N GLY A 121 1.82 -0.30 -4.08
CA GLY A 121 0.79 -0.13 -5.10
C GLY A 121 -0.58 -0.58 -4.61
N ILE A 122 -0.68 -1.76 -4.00
CA ILE A 122 -1.95 -2.26 -3.44
C ILE A 122 -2.48 -1.29 -2.36
N ILE A 123 -1.62 -0.88 -1.42
CA ILE A 123 -2.02 0.01 -0.32
C ILE A 123 -2.44 1.38 -0.85
N ALA A 124 -1.63 2.01 -1.69
CA ALA A 124 -1.94 3.31 -2.28
C ALA A 124 -3.23 3.26 -3.11
N GLY A 125 -3.41 2.21 -3.90
CA GLY A 125 -4.62 1.98 -4.67
C GLY A 125 -5.87 1.83 -3.79
N LEU A 126 -5.78 1.03 -2.73
CA LEU A 126 -6.87 0.85 -1.76
C LEU A 126 -7.23 2.17 -1.08
N ILE A 127 -6.25 2.91 -0.54
CA ILE A 127 -6.48 4.21 0.12
C ILE A 127 -7.14 5.19 -0.85
N PHE A 128 -6.61 5.31 -2.06
CA PHE A 128 -7.16 6.19 -3.09
C PHE A 128 -8.62 5.83 -3.41
N MET A 129 -8.94 4.54 -3.54
CA MET A 129 -10.29 4.07 -3.80
C MET A 129 -11.26 4.26 -2.64
N LEU A 130 -10.79 4.23 -1.40
CA LEU A 130 -11.60 4.55 -0.23
C LEU A 130 -11.94 6.04 -0.17
N ILE A 131 -10.95 6.91 -0.44
CA ILE A 131 -11.11 8.37 -0.43
C ILE A 131 -12.00 8.84 -1.60
N ASP A 132 -11.74 8.36 -2.82
CA ASP A 132 -12.49 8.73 -4.03
C ASP A 132 -13.24 7.54 -4.64
N TYR A 133 -14.06 6.87 -3.83
CA TYR A 133 -14.89 5.75 -4.32
C TYR A 133 -15.85 6.16 -5.44
N LYS A 134 -16.18 7.46 -5.54
CA LYS A 134 -17.02 8.03 -6.61
C LYS A 134 -16.30 8.08 -7.94
N PHE A 135 -14.96 7.96 -7.99
CA PHE A 135 -14.15 7.94 -9.20
C PHE A 135 -14.69 6.98 -10.25
N ILE A 136 -14.89 5.72 -9.88
CA ILE A 136 -15.38 4.65 -10.78
C ILE A 136 -16.82 4.89 -11.24
N LYS A 137 -17.58 5.74 -10.53
CA LYS A 137 -18.99 6.04 -10.81
C LYS A 137 -19.17 7.23 -11.76
N THR A 138 -18.16 8.08 -11.94
CA THR A 138 -18.23 9.30 -12.78
C THR A 138 -17.87 9.02 -14.24
N LYS A 139 -18.81 9.28 -15.17
CA LYS A 139 -18.68 8.91 -16.59
C LYS A 139 -18.02 9.97 -17.49
N ASN A 140 -17.92 11.23 -17.05
CA ASN A 140 -17.41 12.29 -17.91
C ASN A 140 -16.94 13.51 -17.10
N ARG A 141 -15.64 13.83 -17.09
CA ARG A 141 -15.00 15.14 -16.85
C ARG A 141 -13.46 14.99 -16.82
N TYR A 142 -12.82 15.16 -17.98
CA TYR A 142 -11.35 15.18 -18.14
C TYR A 142 -10.56 16.04 -17.13
N PRO A 143 -10.99 17.25 -16.71
CA PRO A 143 -10.22 18.04 -15.74
C PRO A 143 -10.17 17.38 -14.35
N LEU A 144 -11.20 16.63 -13.96
CA LEU A 144 -11.22 15.89 -12.69
C LEU A 144 -10.24 14.71 -12.73
N PHE A 145 -9.91 14.17 -13.91
CA PHE A 145 -8.95 13.07 -14.04
C PHE A 145 -7.54 13.49 -13.60
N PHE A 146 -7.06 14.66 -14.02
CA PHE A 146 -5.72 15.13 -13.66
C PHE A 146 -5.57 15.40 -12.16
N ILE A 147 -6.55 16.04 -11.53
CA ILE A 147 -6.55 16.29 -10.07
C ILE A 147 -6.47 14.95 -9.32
N ARG A 148 -7.22 13.96 -9.79
CA ARG A 148 -7.25 12.62 -9.21
C ARG A 148 -5.96 11.83 -9.44
N LEU A 149 -5.35 11.97 -10.62
CA LEU A 149 -4.04 11.41 -10.92
C LEU A 149 -2.98 11.99 -9.98
N ILE A 150 -2.99 13.31 -9.78
CA ILE A 150 -2.10 13.99 -8.84
C ILE A 150 -2.35 13.49 -7.42
N ALA A 151 -3.60 13.40 -6.98
CA ALA A 151 -3.93 12.87 -5.65
C ALA A 151 -3.43 11.43 -5.46
N TYR A 152 -3.60 10.57 -6.47
CA TYR A 152 -3.07 9.22 -6.45
C TYR A 152 -1.53 9.21 -6.39
N LEU A 153 -0.85 10.04 -7.17
CA LEU A 153 0.61 10.16 -7.15
C LEU A 153 1.14 10.65 -5.81
N VAL A 154 0.44 11.59 -5.15
CA VAL A 154 0.78 12.04 -3.80
C VAL A 154 0.63 10.90 -2.79
N ILE A 155 -0.49 10.18 -2.82
CA ILE A 155 -0.71 9.02 -1.94
C ILE A 155 0.36 7.95 -2.18
N LEU A 156 0.63 7.61 -3.45
CA LEU A 156 1.64 6.64 -3.81
C LEU A 156 3.03 7.08 -3.35
N GLY A 157 3.38 8.36 -3.50
CA GLY A 157 4.64 8.93 -3.02
C GLY A 157 4.78 8.81 -1.52
N ILE A 158 3.76 9.20 -0.75
CA ILE A 158 3.76 9.08 0.72
C ILE A 158 3.93 7.62 1.15
N VAL A 159 3.12 6.71 0.58
CA VAL A 159 3.19 5.27 0.90
C VAL A 159 4.56 4.71 0.51
N SER A 160 5.11 5.09 -0.64
CA SER A 160 6.41 4.59 -1.09
C SER A 160 7.55 5.09 -0.20
N ILE A 161 7.52 6.34 0.25
CA ILE A 161 8.51 6.89 1.19
C ILE A 161 8.44 6.15 2.54
N LEU A 162 7.22 5.89 3.05
CA LEU A 162 7.04 5.15 4.30
C LEU A 162 7.66 3.75 4.23
N PHE A 163 7.48 3.05 3.11
CA PHE A 163 8.03 1.71 2.90
C PHE A 163 9.52 1.70 2.54
N ALA A 164 10.01 2.69 1.78
CA ALA A 164 11.43 2.82 1.46
C ALA A 164 12.31 3.04 2.69
N LYS A 165 11.78 3.74 3.70
CA LYS A 165 12.42 3.92 5.02
C LYS A 165 12.11 2.78 6.01
N GLY A 166 11.51 1.68 5.56
CA GLY A 166 11.26 0.50 6.40
C GLY A 166 10.25 0.70 7.54
N GLY A 167 9.47 1.79 7.54
CA GLY A 167 8.63 2.15 8.68
C GLY A 167 9.39 2.68 9.92
N ASP A 168 10.73 2.63 9.91
CA ASP A 168 11.59 3.11 11.00
C ASP A 168 11.56 4.63 11.17
N TRP A 169 10.99 5.36 10.21
CA TRP A 169 10.82 6.81 10.38
C TRP A 169 9.96 7.16 11.61
N ILE A 170 8.97 6.35 11.98
CA ILE A 170 8.22 6.56 13.23
C ILE A 170 9.12 6.35 14.46
N PHE A 171 10.01 5.36 14.42
CA PHE A 171 10.99 5.12 15.47
C PHE A 171 11.98 6.27 15.58
N GLU A 172 12.57 6.71 14.47
CA GLU A 172 13.47 7.87 14.39
C GLU A 172 12.82 9.17 14.89
N ILE A 173 11.55 9.43 14.51
CA ILE A 173 10.80 10.59 15.03
C ILE A 173 10.60 10.46 16.53
N SER A 174 10.16 9.29 17.00
CA SER A 174 9.89 9.07 18.43
C SER A 174 11.16 9.23 19.28
N GLU A 175 12.30 8.75 18.78
CA GLU A 175 13.59 8.85 19.44
C GLU A 175 14.12 10.30 19.40
N TYR A 176 13.91 11.02 18.29
CA TYR A 176 14.23 12.43 18.16
C TYR A 176 13.50 13.30 19.18
N PHE A 177 12.20 13.05 19.41
CA PHE A 177 11.44 13.76 20.45
C PHE A 177 11.85 13.35 21.86
N LYS A 178 12.21 12.08 22.08
CA LYS A 178 12.70 11.59 23.37
C LYS A 178 14.07 12.14 23.77
N LYS A 179 14.90 12.54 22.80
CA LYS A 179 16.20 13.22 23.04
C LYS A 179 16.09 14.73 23.28
N LYS A 180 14.94 15.34 22.98
CA LYS A 180 14.73 16.79 23.06
C LYS A 180 13.86 17.25 24.24
N GLY A 181 13.19 16.33 24.93
CA GLY A 181 12.48 16.58 26.20
C GLY A 181 13.27 16.06 27.37
#